data_AF-A0A6P0LXZ1-F1
#
_entry.id   AF-A0A6P0LXZ1-F1
#
_cell.length_a   1.000
_cell.length_b   1.000
_cell.length_c   1.000
_cell.angle_alpha   90.00
_cell.angle_beta   90.00
_cell.angle_gamma   90.00
#
_symmetry.space_group_name_H-M   'P 1'
#
loop_
_entity.id
_entity.type
_entity.pdbx_description
1 polymer ?
#
loop_
_entity_poly.entity_id
_entity_poly.type
_entity_poly.pdbx_seq_one_letter_code
_entity_poly.pdbx_strand_id
1 'polypeptide(L)'
;MSSSAERSSGNLSPLSSQTIIYGGLAWAIISLLFFLLFGITSPGQESPFWYLISTYFLECIPFLVASILCFRNWRSPQIASGRNVWLGLALGNLFYLMGDLIFGVWELYFHLNPDVSLADVFYLSSYVCLGVGMFLAVIPRRLNLELWQGLTIVAIAIVGMALAALLLLAPSLESSTPESGDVTIAYSISDSTTPLGVLENNAMVISAEPSEITNSEANQSTNHNSPRWAIELDKSLSAYSNQLTTLYIAFDVILLIIASSLLLAFWGGRFSQSWQMIAAATFCLYIADMWFKYAETRPNYESGGLPEVFFVFSGVLFAIGAALEYQISSRSRRGSRRRAEKVA
;
A
#
# COMPACT_ATOMS: atom_id res chain seq x y z
N MET A 1 6.03 26.52 50.56
CA MET A 1 5.21 25.33 50.87
C MET A 1 5.22 24.44 49.65
N SER A 2 5.84 23.27 49.79
CA SER A 2 6.04 22.26 48.75
C SER A 2 4.71 21.55 48.46
N SER A 3 4.29 21.49 47.19
CA SER A 3 3.34 20.47 46.76
C SER A 3 3.99 19.68 45.63
N SER A 4 4.42 18.48 46.01
CA SER A 4 5.06 17.46 45.21
C SER A 4 4.42 17.30 43.83
N ALA A 5 5.28 17.32 42.82
CA ALA A 5 4.99 16.77 41.52
C ALA A 5 4.68 15.27 41.68
N GLU A 6 3.41 14.91 41.72
CA GLU A 6 2.98 13.53 41.46
C GLU A 6 3.26 13.22 39.99
N ARG A 7 4.48 12.78 39.71
CA ARG A 7 4.76 11.90 38.58
C ARG A 7 3.99 10.61 38.82
N SER A 8 2.72 10.58 38.42
CA SER A 8 2.03 9.31 38.25
C SER A 8 2.68 8.59 37.07
N SER A 9 3.63 7.72 37.38
CA SER A 9 3.96 6.55 36.56
C SER A 9 2.74 5.63 36.56
N GLY A 10 1.65 6.09 35.95
CA GLY A 10 0.45 5.31 35.75
C GLY A 10 0.73 4.32 34.64
N ASN A 11 0.55 3.03 34.93
CA ASN A 11 0.53 1.98 33.92
C ASN A 11 -0.34 2.44 32.74
N LEU A 12 0.30 2.78 31.62
CA LEU A 12 -0.39 3.14 30.39
C LEU A 12 -1.23 1.92 30.00
N SER A 13 -2.55 2.04 30.04
CA SER A 13 -3.42 0.97 29.53
C SER A 13 -3.05 0.75 28.06
N PRO A 14 -2.86 -0.51 27.61
CA PRO A 14 -2.50 -0.81 26.23
C PRO A 14 -3.57 -0.32 25.23
N LEU A 15 -4.80 -0.08 25.71
CA LEU A 15 -5.92 0.44 24.92
C LEU A 15 -6.11 1.96 25.04
N SER A 16 -5.21 2.67 25.72
CA SER A 16 -5.23 4.14 25.75
C SER A 16 -4.93 4.70 24.37
N SER A 17 -5.69 5.70 23.94
CA SER A 17 -5.49 6.35 22.65
C SER A 17 -4.09 6.94 22.49
N GLN A 18 -3.46 7.42 23.57
CA GLN A 18 -2.07 7.87 23.54
C GLN A 18 -1.09 6.74 23.20
N THR A 19 -1.28 5.57 23.81
CA THR A 19 -0.46 4.38 23.52
C THR A 19 -0.61 3.96 22.05
N ILE A 20 -1.82 4.01 21.50
CA ILE A 20 -2.08 3.68 20.09
C ILE A 20 -1.39 4.69 19.17
N ILE A 21 -1.44 5.98 19.49
CA ILE A 21 -0.78 7.03 18.68
C ILE A 21 0.73 6.84 18.69
N TYR A 22 1.36 6.70 19.87
CA TYR A 22 2.80 6.53 19.97
C TYR A 22 3.26 5.20 19.38
N GLY A 23 2.51 4.13 19.60
CA GLY A 23 2.77 2.81 19.02
C GLY A 23 2.67 2.83 17.50
N GLY A 24 1.63 3.46 16.94
CA GLY A 24 1.47 3.62 15.50
C GLY A 24 2.58 4.46 14.87
N LEU A 25 2.97 5.58 15.50
CA LEU A 25 4.07 6.41 15.03
C LEU A 25 5.40 5.65 15.07
N ALA A 26 5.68 4.92 16.15
CA ALA A 26 6.86 4.07 16.25
C ALA A 26 6.86 2.98 15.17
N TRP A 27 5.71 2.33 14.92
CA TRP A 27 5.56 1.33 13.87
C TRP A 27 5.86 1.92 12.49
N ALA A 28 5.27 3.06 12.15
CA ALA A 28 5.51 3.74 10.88
C ALA A 28 7.00 4.10 10.68
N ILE A 29 7.68 4.60 11.72
CA ILE A 29 9.12 4.90 11.65
C ILE A 29 9.94 3.62 11.46
N ILE A 30 9.64 2.55 12.21
CA ILE A 30 10.32 1.27 12.08
C ILE A 30 10.14 0.71 10.67
N SER A 31 8.92 0.74 10.13
CA SER A 31 8.64 0.30 8.77
C SER A 31 9.38 1.14 7.74
N LEU A 32 9.36 2.47 7.84
CA LEU A 32 10.11 3.33 6.93
C LEU A 32 11.60 3.02 6.93
N LEU A 33 12.20 2.87 8.13
CA LEU A 33 13.61 2.49 8.25
C LEU A 33 13.86 1.09 7.67
N PHE A 34 12.94 0.14 7.88
CA PHE A 34 13.06 -1.21 7.31
C PHE A 34 13.09 -1.17 5.77
N PHE A 35 12.15 -0.47 5.14
CA PHE A 35 12.13 -0.31 3.68
C PHE A 35 13.36 0.45 3.16
N LEU A 36 13.82 1.49 3.86
CA LEU A 36 15.02 2.24 3.46
C LEU A 36 16.31 1.41 3.57
N LEU A 37 16.43 0.59 4.60
CA LEU A 37 17.66 -0.18 4.88
C LEU A 37 17.74 -1.47 4.08
N PHE A 38 16.58 -2.09 3.77
CA PHE A 38 16.54 -3.44 3.22
C PHE A 38 15.80 -3.54 1.87
N GLY A 39 15.13 -2.49 1.41
CA GLY A 39 14.39 -2.49 0.14
C GLY A 39 15.21 -2.18 -1.12
N ILE A 40 16.53 -2.08 -1.02
CA ILE A 40 17.41 -1.89 -2.17
C ILE A 40 17.99 -3.25 -2.57
N THR A 41 17.44 -3.85 -3.62
CA THR A 41 18.01 -5.03 -4.28
C THR A 41 18.93 -4.62 -5.43
N SER A 42 19.96 -5.44 -5.68
CA SER A 42 20.84 -5.23 -6.84
C SER A 42 20.09 -5.57 -8.13
N PRO A 43 20.34 -4.86 -9.25
CA PRO A 43 19.68 -5.17 -10.52
C PRO A 43 19.85 -6.64 -10.92
N GLY A 44 18.73 -7.34 -11.11
CA GLY A 44 18.70 -8.75 -11.51
C GLY A 44 18.78 -9.77 -10.36
N GLN A 45 18.69 -9.33 -9.10
CA GLN A 45 18.62 -10.22 -7.95
C GLN A 45 17.26 -10.10 -7.25
N GLU A 46 16.61 -11.25 -7.04
CA GLU A 46 15.34 -11.32 -6.31
C GLU A 46 15.50 -10.93 -4.83
N SER A 47 14.48 -10.23 -4.35
CA SER A 47 14.32 -9.85 -2.96
C SER A 47 14.28 -11.10 -2.07
N PRO A 48 15.06 -11.13 -0.97
CA PRO A 48 15.14 -12.33 -0.16
C PRO A 48 13.81 -12.58 0.56
N PHE A 49 13.41 -13.84 0.69
CA PHE A 49 12.13 -14.24 1.31
C PHE A 49 11.86 -13.59 2.67
N TRP A 50 12.89 -13.49 3.53
CA TRP A 50 12.73 -12.88 4.86
C TRP A 50 12.35 -11.39 4.79
N TYR A 51 12.78 -10.70 3.74
CA TYR A 51 12.43 -9.30 3.51
C TYR A 51 10.97 -9.18 3.09
N LEU A 52 10.57 -9.96 2.08
CA LEU A 52 9.18 -9.98 1.59
C LEU A 52 8.19 -10.38 2.69
N ILE A 53 8.43 -11.48 3.43
CA ILE A 53 7.53 -11.85 4.53
C ILE A 53 7.45 -10.77 5.61
N SER A 54 8.55 -10.04 5.83
CA SER A 54 8.57 -8.93 6.80
C SER A 54 7.76 -7.73 6.32
N THR A 55 7.77 -7.39 5.03
CA THR A 55 6.94 -6.29 4.50
C THR A 55 5.45 -6.60 4.69
N TYR A 56 5.02 -7.84 4.40
CA TYR A 56 3.66 -8.30 4.70
C TYR A 56 3.32 -8.19 6.19
N PHE A 57 4.21 -8.62 7.09
CA PHE A 57 3.97 -8.47 8.54
C PHE A 57 3.83 -7.00 8.95
N LEU A 58 4.69 -6.13 8.41
CA LEU A 58 4.66 -4.70 8.70
C LEU A 58 3.38 -4.03 8.22
N GLU A 59 2.79 -4.51 7.13
CA GLU A 59 1.54 -4.01 6.55
C GLU A 59 0.27 -4.59 7.20
N CYS A 60 0.21 -5.92 7.34
CA CYS A 60 -0.96 -6.63 7.86
C CYS A 60 -1.29 -6.24 9.31
N ILE A 61 -0.28 -6.04 10.16
CA ILE A 61 -0.50 -5.72 11.58
C ILE A 61 -1.27 -4.40 11.77
N PRO A 62 -0.88 -3.28 11.15
CA PRO A 62 -1.66 -2.04 11.17
C PRO A 62 -3.10 -2.20 10.70
N PHE A 63 -3.36 -2.91 9.59
CA PHE A 63 -4.72 -3.13 9.11
C PHE A 63 -5.57 -3.97 10.08
N LEU A 64 -4.97 -4.99 10.70
CA LEU A 64 -5.61 -5.77 11.76
C LEU A 64 -5.97 -4.89 12.97
N VAL A 65 -5.01 -4.08 13.45
CA VAL A 65 -5.23 -3.17 14.57
C VAL A 65 -6.29 -2.13 14.23
N ALA A 66 -6.25 -1.55 13.04
CA ALA A 66 -7.26 -0.61 12.54
C ALA A 66 -8.65 -1.25 12.52
N SER A 67 -8.78 -2.46 11.99
CA SER A 67 -10.05 -3.20 11.97
C SER A 67 -10.60 -3.42 13.38
N ILE A 68 -9.77 -3.90 14.32
CA ILE A 68 -10.16 -4.12 15.73
C ILE A 68 -10.63 -2.82 16.39
N LEU A 69 -9.91 -1.71 16.18
CA LEU A 69 -10.25 -0.42 16.79
C LEU A 69 -11.51 0.21 16.18
N CYS A 70 -11.70 0.08 14.86
CA CYS A 70 -12.93 0.49 14.18
C CYS A 70 -14.12 -0.36 14.67
N PHE A 71 -13.93 -1.66 14.85
CA PHE A 71 -14.97 -2.56 15.38
C PHE A 71 -15.35 -2.23 16.82
N ARG A 72 -14.35 -1.86 17.66
CA ARG A 72 -14.60 -1.30 19.00
C ARG A 72 -15.48 -0.06 18.93
N ASN A 73 -15.21 0.84 17.98
CA ASN A 73 -16.00 2.05 17.79
C ASN A 73 -17.43 1.71 17.34
N TRP A 74 -17.62 0.76 16.42
CA TRP A 74 -18.95 0.28 16.01
C TRP A 74 -19.77 -0.26 17.20
N ARG A 75 -19.14 -1.01 18.10
CA ARG A 75 -19.81 -1.54 19.30
C ARG A 75 -20.12 -0.47 20.35
N SER A 76 -19.45 0.67 20.31
CA SER A 76 -19.66 1.73 21.28
C SER A 76 -20.92 2.55 20.96
N PRO A 77 -21.92 2.60 21.86
CA PRO A 77 -23.12 3.42 21.66
C PRO A 77 -22.85 4.93 21.82
N GLN A 78 -21.61 5.30 22.14
CA GLN A 78 -21.23 6.67 22.50
C GLN A 78 -20.52 7.42 21.38
N ILE A 79 -20.28 6.77 20.24
CA ILE A 79 -19.53 7.35 19.12
C ILE A 79 -20.35 8.45 18.43
N ALA A 80 -19.74 9.63 18.32
CA ALA A 80 -20.40 10.81 17.78
C ALA A 80 -20.64 10.73 16.26
N SER A 81 -19.72 10.11 15.51
CA SER A 81 -19.83 10.01 14.05
C SER A 81 -20.80 8.93 13.54
N GLY A 82 -21.44 8.18 14.44
CA GLY A 82 -22.40 7.12 14.10
C GLY A 82 -21.75 5.73 13.95
N ARG A 83 -22.46 4.68 14.35
CA ARG A 83 -21.91 3.32 14.46
C ARG A 83 -21.65 2.68 13.09
N ASN A 84 -22.54 2.87 12.13
CA ASN A 84 -22.45 2.23 10.81
C ASN A 84 -21.24 2.70 10.00
N VAL A 85 -20.82 3.95 10.21
CA VAL A 85 -19.56 4.50 9.67
C VAL A 85 -18.38 3.62 10.05
N TRP A 86 -18.26 3.31 11.34
CA TRP A 86 -17.15 2.52 11.87
C TRP A 86 -17.26 1.03 11.55
N LEU A 87 -18.46 0.52 11.29
CA LEU A 87 -18.62 -0.84 10.75
C LEU A 87 -18.07 -0.92 9.33
N GLY A 88 -18.40 0.03 8.46
CA GLY A 88 -17.85 0.12 7.10
C GLY A 88 -16.33 0.21 7.12
N LEU A 89 -15.76 1.09 7.95
CA LEU A 89 -14.31 1.19 8.11
C LEU A 89 -13.67 -0.09 8.68
N ALA A 90 -14.32 -0.76 9.65
CA ALA A 90 -13.81 -2.01 10.22
C ALA A 90 -13.78 -3.14 9.19
N LEU A 91 -14.86 -3.30 8.43
CA LEU A 91 -14.97 -4.31 7.37
C LEU A 91 -14.02 -4.01 6.22
N GLY A 92 -13.84 -2.74 5.86
CA GLY A 92 -12.88 -2.32 4.84
C GLY A 92 -11.45 -2.73 5.20
N ASN A 93 -10.96 -2.30 6.36
CA ASN A 93 -9.63 -2.68 6.84
C ASN A 93 -9.48 -4.21 7.02
N LEU A 94 -10.56 -4.91 7.41
CA LEU A 94 -10.55 -6.37 7.52
C LEU A 94 -10.39 -7.02 6.14
N PHE A 95 -11.19 -6.61 5.15
CA PHE A 95 -11.09 -7.15 3.81
C PHE A 95 -9.75 -6.85 3.16
N TYR A 96 -9.19 -5.67 3.37
CA TYR A 96 -7.84 -5.35 2.92
C TYR A 96 -6.81 -6.35 3.48
N LEU A 97 -6.82 -6.56 4.81
CA LEU A 97 -5.97 -7.57 5.46
C LEU A 97 -6.14 -8.97 4.88
N MET A 98 -7.38 -9.41 4.60
CA MET A 98 -7.57 -10.72 3.97
C MET A 98 -7.05 -10.76 2.53
N GLY A 99 -7.15 -9.65 1.80
CA GLY A 99 -6.50 -9.48 0.50
C GLY A 99 -5.00 -9.74 0.63
N ASP A 100 -4.31 -9.03 1.52
CA ASP A 100 -2.85 -9.16 1.71
C ASP A 100 -2.44 -10.56 2.11
N LEU A 101 -3.20 -11.22 3.00
CA LEU A 101 -2.89 -12.59 3.40
C LEU A 101 -3.05 -13.59 2.24
N ILE A 102 -4.04 -13.40 1.37
CA ILE A 102 -4.25 -14.25 0.20
C ILE A 102 -3.19 -13.95 -0.86
N PHE A 103 -2.95 -12.67 -1.14
CA PHE A 103 -1.95 -12.23 -2.11
C PHE A 103 -0.54 -12.68 -1.70
N GLY A 104 -0.19 -12.56 -0.41
CA GLY A 104 1.08 -13.05 0.11
C GLY A 104 1.25 -14.57 0.00
N VAL A 105 0.18 -15.37 0.05
CA VAL A 105 0.28 -16.81 -0.27
C VAL A 105 0.57 -17.02 -1.76
N TRP A 106 -0.07 -16.25 -2.64
CA TRP A 106 0.16 -16.31 -4.08
C TRP A 106 1.60 -15.95 -4.44
N GLU A 107 2.09 -14.83 -3.91
CA GLU A 107 3.42 -14.33 -4.20
C GLU A 107 4.50 -15.18 -3.51
N LEU A 108 4.41 -15.38 -2.19
CA LEU A 108 5.52 -15.93 -1.42
C LEU A 108 5.61 -17.46 -1.47
N TYR A 109 4.47 -18.14 -1.60
CA TYR A 109 4.41 -19.61 -1.55
C TYR A 109 4.17 -20.24 -2.92
N PHE A 110 3.27 -19.66 -3.72
CA PHE A 110 3.04 -20.14 -5.09
C PHE A 110 3.98 -19.52 -6.11
N HIS A 111 4.73 -18.46 -5.77
CA HIS A 111 5.60 -17.73 -6.70
C HIS A 111 4.87 -17.36 -7.99
N LEU A 112 3.60 -16.96 -7.85
CA LEU A 112 2.77 -16.47 -8.93
C LEU A 112 2.72 -14.94 -8.82
N ASN A 113 2.82 -14.27 -9.96
CA ASN A 113 2.60 -12.84 -10.08
C ASN A 113 1.41 -12.59 -11.01
N PRO A 114 0.18 -12.84 -10.54
CA PRO A 114 -1.02 -12.74 -11.37
C PRO A 114 -1.45 -11.28 -11.55
N ASP A 115 -1.81 -10.88 -12.77
CA ASP A 115 -2.47 -9.59 -13.01
C ASP A 115 -3.82 -9.47 -12.28
N VAL A 116 -4.47 -10.61 -12.03
CA VAL A 116 -5.69 -10.73 -11.24
C VAL A 116 -5.67 -12.01 -10.42
N SER A 117 -5.90 -11.87 -9.13
CA SER A 117 -5.85 -12.94 -8.15
C SER A 117 -7.19 -13.11 -7.40
N LEU A 118 -7.24 -14.12 -6.54
CA LEU A 118 -8.34 -14.27 -5.59
C LEU A 118 -8.39 -13.13 -4.55
N ALA A 119 -7.25 -12.47 -4.28
CA ALA A 119 -7.17 -11.37 -3.33
C ALA A 119 -8.00 -10.16 -3.79
N ASP A 120 -8.14 -9.96 -5.10
CA ASP A 120 -8.86 -8.83 -5.68
C ASP A 120 -10.33 -8.73 -5.27
N VAL A 121 -10.98 -9.87 -5.02
CA VAL A 121 -12.36 -9.89 -4.49
C VAL A 121 -12.42 -9.21 -3.12
N PHE A 122 -11.38 -9.42 -2.30
CA PHE A 122 -11.26 -8.83 -0.97
C PHE A 122 -10.84 -7.36 -1.05
N TYR A 123 -9.90 -7.00 -1.92
CA TYR A 123 -9.53 -5.60 -2.14
C TYR A 123 -10.73 -4.78 -2.64
N LEU A 124 -11.47 -5.26 -3.63
CA LEU A 124 -12.68 -4.59 -4.12
C LEU A 124 -13.73 -4.42 -3.03
N SER A 125 -13.93 -5.46 -2.21
CA SER A 125 -14.82 -5.41 -1.05
C SER A 125 -14.35 -4.38 -0.01
N SER A 126 -13.03 -4.22 0.16
CA SER A 126 -12.44 -3.19 1.00
C SER A 126 -12.81 -1.79 0.50
N TYR A 127 -12.58 -1.49 -0.79
CA TYR A 127 -12.95 -0.21 -1.40
C TYR A 127 -14.42 0.15 -1.16
N VAL A 128 -15.33 -0.79 -1.40
CA VAL A 128 -16.76 -0.59 -1.19
C VAL A 128 -17.06 -0.29 0.28
N CYS A 129 -16.50 -1.07 1.21
CA CYS A 129 -16.76 -0.88 2.64
C CYS A 129 -16.16 0.42 3.19
N LEU A 130 -14.93 0.76 2.81
CA LEU A 130 -14.28 2.03 3.16
C LEU A 130 -15.06 3.20 2.59
N GLY A 131 -15.42 3.13 1.30
CA GLY A 131 -16.20 4.16 0.61
C GLY A 131 -17.56 4.39 1.26
N VAL A 132 -18.31 3.32 1.55
CA VAL A 132 -19.59 3.41 2.26
C VAL A 132 -19.41 3.99 3.67
N GLY A 133 -18.41 3.52 4.42
CA GLY A 133 -18.12 4.02 5.77
C GLY A 133 -17.83 5.53 5.79
N MET A 134 -16.95 5.98 4.89
CA MET A 134 -16.57 7.38 4.73
C MET A 134 -17.73 8.23 4.20
N PHE A 135 -18.49 7.73 3.22
CA PHE A 135 -19.66 8.42 2.67
C PHE A 135 -20.74 8.64 3.75
N LEU A 136 -21.02 7.62 4.57
CA LEU A 136 -21.95 7.73 5.70
C LEU A 136 -21.49 8.77 6.74
N ALA A 137 -20.20 9.05 6.85
CA ALA A 137 -19.69 10.10 7.73
C ALA A 137 -19.96 11.51 7.19
N VAL A 138 -20.09 11.62 5.86
CA VAL A 138 -20.35 12.88 5.15
C VAL A 138 -21.85 13.21 5.09
N ILE A 139 -22.72 12.25 4.75
CA ILE A 139 -24.16 12.48 4.49
C ILE A 139 -24.88 13.35 5.54
N PRO A 140 -24.73 13.13 6.85
CA PRO A 140 -25.48 13.89 7.87
C PRO A 140 -25.05 15.36 7.94
N ARG A 141 -23.88 15.67 7.38
CA ARG A 141 -23.28 17.00 7.41
C ARG A 141 -23.68 17.67 6.11
N ARG A 142 -24.65 18.58 6.19
CA ARG A 142 -25.03 19.45 5.08
C ARG A 142 -23.81 20.30 4.68
N LEU A 143 -22.97 19.75 3.81
CA LEU A 143 -21.72 20.36 3.39
C LEU A 143 -22.05 21.65 2.64
N ASN A 144 -21.96 22.78 3.33
CA ASN A 144 -22.03 24.08 2.69
C ASN A 144 -20.64 24.42 2.18
N LEU A 145 -20.20 23.69 1.14
CA LEU A 145 -18.88 23.89 0.54
C LEU A 145 -18.85 25.27 -0.09
N GLU A 146 -17.86 26.06 0.30
CA GLU A 146 -17.53 27.27 -0.45
C GLU A 146 -17.07 26.88 -1.85
N LEU A 147 -17.28 27.77 -2.83
CA LEU A 147 -16.93 27.51 -4.24
C LEU A 147 -15.46 27.05 -4.38
N TRP A 148 -14.55 27.62 -3.60
CA TRP A 148 -13.12 27.25 -3.58
C TRP A 148 -12.85 25.86 -3.02
N GLN A 149 -13.62 25.42 -2.03
CA GLN A 149 -13.52 24.06 -1.48
C GLN A 149 -14.03 23.05 -2.52
N GLY A 150 -15.14 23.36 -3.21
CA GLY A 150 -15.65 22.56 -4.32
C GLY A 150 -14.65 22.48 -5.48
N LEU A 151 -14.06 23.60 -5.88
CA LEU A 151 -13.03 23.66 -6.92
C LEU A 151 -11.80 22.83 -6.55
N THR A 152 -11.40 22.84 -5.28
CA THR A 152 -10.29 22.01 -4.77
C THR A 152 -10.58 20.52 -4.92
N ILE A 153 -11.79 20.07 -4.56
CA ILE A 153 -12.19 18.66 -4.70
C ILE A 153 -12.17 18.23 -6.17
N VAL A 154 -12.71 19.07 -7.07
CA VAL A 154 -12.70 18.81 -8.51
C VAL A 154 -11.27 18.76 -9.05
N ALA A 155 -10.39 19.67 -8.62
CA ALA A 155 -8.98 19.66 -9.02
C ALA A 155 -8.26 18.38 -8.58
N ILE A 156 -8.48 17.92 -7.34
CA ILE A 156 -7.90 16.66 -6.84
C ILE A 156 -8.41 15.47 -7.65
N ALA A 157 -9.71 15.43 -7.98
CA ALA A 157 -10.27 14.36 -8.81
C ALA A 157 -9.67 14.34 -10.22
N ILE A 158 -9.50 15.52 -10.84
CA ILE A 158 -8.90 15.65 -12.17
C ILE A 158 -7.44 15.20 -12.14
N VAL A 159 -6.65 15.63 -11.14
CA VAL A 159 -5.26 15.23 -11.00
C VAL A 159 -5.14 13.73 -10.77
N GLY A 160 -5.99 13.15 -9.92
CA GLY A 160 -6.02 11.71 -9.67
C GLY A 160 -6.34 10.91 -10.94
N MET A 161 -7.38 11.31 -11.68
CA MET A 161 -7.71 10.69 -12.97
C MET A 161 -6.59 10.86 -14.01
N ALA A 162 -5.96 12.03 -14.07
CA ALA A 162 -4.88 12.30 -15.01
C ALA A 162 -3.65 11.43 -14.74
N LEU A 163 -3.29 11.23 -13.47
CA LEU A 163 -2.22 10.32 -13.07
C LEU A 163 -2.52 8.88 -13.47
N ALA A 164 -3.73 8.41 -13.20
CA ALA A 164 -4.15 7.06 -13.57
C ALA A 164 -4.17 6.86 -15.10
N ALA A 165 -4.67 7.85 -15.85
CA ALA A 165 -4.66 7.83 -17.30
C ALA A 165 -3.22 7.79 -17.85
N LEU A 166 -2.33 8.64 -17.33
CA LEU A 166 -0.92 8.64 -17.73
C LEU A 166 -0.28 7.27 -17.55
N LEU A 167 -0.62 6.57 -16.47
CA LEU A 167 -0.09 5.25 -16.15
C LEU A 167 -0.61 4.15 -17.08
N LEU A 168 -1.90 4.20 -17.43
CA LEU A 168 -2.51 3.29 -18.42
C LEU A 168 -1.93 3.46 -19.83
N LEU A 169 -1.44 4.66 -20.13
CA LEU A 169 -0.92 5.04 -21.45
C LEU A 169 0.60 4.93 -21.53
N ALA A 170 1.28 4.69 -20.40
CA ALA A 170 2.72 4.57 -20.36
C ALA A 170 3.13 3.31 -21.14
N PRO A 171 4.02 3.43 -22.15
CA PRO A 171 4.53 2.26 -22.83
C PRO A 171 5.24 1.36 -21.81
N SER A 172 4.95 0.06 -21.85
CA SER A 172 5.71 -0.94 -21.11
C SER A 172 7.17 -0.74 -21.48
N LEU A 173 8.00 -0.42 -20.49
CA LEU A 173 9.44 -0.27 -20.71
C LEU A 173 10.00 -1.69 -20.86
N GLU A 174 9.82 -2.27 -22.04
CA GLU A 174 10.56 -3.46 -22.42
C GLU A 174 12.03 -3.11 -22.25
N SER A 175 12.71 -3.89 -21.41
CA SER A 175 14.15 -3.86 -21.33
C SER A 175 14.65 -4.20 -22.72
N SER A 176 14.99 -3.17 -23.49
CA SER A 176 15.85 -3.31 -24.65
C SER A 176 17.17 -3.77 -24.06
N THR A 177 17.34 -5.09 -23.98
CA THR A 177 18.66 -5.71 -23.98
C THR A 177 19.43 -5.00 -25.08
N PRO A 178 20.50 -4.26 -24.77
CA PRO A 178 21.39 -3.84 -25.83
C PRO A 178 21.92 -5.14 -26.43
N GLU A 179 21.44 -5.43 -27.63
CA GLU A 179 22.09 -6.35 -28.55
C GLU A 179 23.58 -6.04 -28.45
N SER A 180 24.35 -7.09 -28.14
CA SER A 180 25.81 -7.09 -27.98
C SER A 180 26.50 -6.32 -29.11
N GLY A 181 26.54 -5.00 -28.99
CA GLY A 181 27.31 -4.08 -29.79
C GLY A 181 28.54 -3.77 -28.98
N ASP A 182 29.61 -4.45 -29.34
CA ASP A 182 30.97 -4.32 -28.85
C ASP A 182 31.35 -2.85 -28.55
N VAL A 183 31.16 -2.41 -27.30
CA VAL A 183 31.74 -1.16 -26.82
C VAL A 183 33.14 -1.49 -26.33
N THR A 184 34.07 -1.50 -27.28
CA THR A 184 35.51 -1.43 -26.99
C THR A 184 35.78 -0.08 -26.32
N ILE A 185 35.81 -0.08 -24.99
CA ILE A 185 36.38 1.02 -24.21
C ILE A 185 37.88 1.02 -24.50
N ALA A 186 38.30 1.83 -25.46
CA ALA A 186 39.71 2.13 -25.70
C ALA A 186 40.25 2.94 -24.51
N TYR A 187 40.89 2.27 -23.56
CA TYR A 187 41.76 2.95 -22.61
C TYR A 187 43.06 3.31 -23.35
N SER A 188 43.17 4.58 -23.73
CA SER A 188 44.39 5.15 -24.29
C SER A 188 45.47 5.24 -23.20
N ILE A 189 46.33 4.22 -23.12
CA ILE A 189 47.65 4.37 -22.53
C ILE A 189 48.62 4.65 -23.67
N SER A 190 49.09 5.89 -23.73
CA SER A 190 50.32 6.21 -24.42
C SER A 190 51.48 5.67 -23.59
N ASP A 191 52.12 4.58 -24.02
CA ASP A 191 53.57 4.48 -23.89
C ASP A 191 54.20 3.52 -24.91
N SER A 192 55.02 4.13 -25.78
CA SER A 192 56.32 3.69 -26.30
C SER A 192 56.69 2.20 -26.14
N THR A 193 56.84 1.44 -27.24
CA THR A 193 58.11 1.08 -27.93
C THR A 193 57.90 -0.15 -28.87
N THR A 194 58.59 -0.13 -30.01
CA THR A 194 58.78 -1.07 -31.15
C THR A 194 58.50 -2.60 -31.01
N PRO A 195 58.21 -3.29 -32.14
CA PRO A 195 57.66 -4.66 -32.19
C PRO A 195 58.75 -5.74 -32.30
N LEU A 196 58.39 -7.02 -32.06
CA LEU A 196 58.84 -8.23 -32.79
C LEU A 196 58.43 -9.55 -32.07
N GLY A 197 57.75 -10.45 -32.81
CA GLY A 197 58.17 -11.87 -32.88
C GLY A 197 57.32 -12.98 -32.21
N VAL A 198 56.94 -13.96 -33.05
CA VAL A 198 56.88 -15.43 -32.82
C VAL A 198 55.56 -15.97 -32.19
N LEU A 199 54.63 -16.58 -32.94
CA LEU A 199 54.54 -17.93 -33.58
C LEU A 199 53.90 -19.01 -32.66
N GLU A 200 52.97 -19.77 -33.27
CA GLU A 200 52.54 -21.16 -32.99
C GLU A 200 51.72 -21.43 -31.71
N ASN A 201 50.77 -22.36 -31.64
CA ASN A 201 50.15 -23.32 -32.56
C ASN A 201 49.00 -23.98 -31.76
N ASN A 202 47.86 -24.25 -32.39
CA ASN A 202 47.29 -25.60 -32.53
C ASN A 202 45.80 -25.56 -32.83
N ALA A 203 45.51 -26.03 -34.05
CA ALA A 203 44.21 -26.46 -34.50
C ALA A 203 43.73 -27.72 -33.77
N MET A 204 42.42 -27.81 -33.53
CA MET A 204 41.70 -29.05 -33.81
C MET A 204 40.32 -28.70 -34.35
N VAL A 205 40.16 -28.98 -35.65
CA VAL A 205 38.92 -28.96 -36.41
C VAL A 205 38.23 -30.32 -36.22
N ILE A 206 36.95 -30.33 -35.83
CA ILE A 206 36.03 -31.40 -36.23
C ILE A 206 34.79 -30.73 -36.84
N SER A 207 34.42 -31.27 -37.99
CA SER A 207 33.48 -30.79 -39.01
C SER A 207 32.00 -30.91 -38.63
N ALA A 208 31.20 -29.98 -39.20
CA ALA A 208 29.74 -29.83 -39.28
C ALA A 208 29.01 -31.04 -39.94
N GLU A 209 27.68 -31.28 -39.94
CA GLU A 209 26.38 -30.53 -39.78
C GLU A 209 25.23 -31.61 -39.85
N PRO A 210 23.89 -31.38 -39.91
CA PRO A 210 23.04 -30.21 -39.60
C PRO A 210 21.75 -30.50 -38.76
N SER A 211 21.31 -29.45 -38.04
CA SER A 211 19.93 -28.96 -37.82
C SER A 211 18.77 -29.91 -37.45
N GLU A 212 18.24 -29.75 -36.23
CA GLU A 212 16.79 -29.62 -36.02
C GLU A 212 16.53 -28.59 -34.91
N ILE A 213 16.17 -27.37 -35.33
CA ILE A 213 15.74 -26.27 -34.48
C ILE A 213 14.30 -26.55 -34.09
N THR A 214 14.07 -27.02 -32.87
CA THR A 214 12.76 -26.88 -32.23
C THR A 214 12.87 -25.74 -31.24
N ASN A 215 12.49 -24.55 -31.69
CA ASN A 215 12.18 -23.43 -30.80
C ASN A 215 10.96 -23.84 -29.98
N SER A 216 11.17 -24.18 -28.72
CA SER A 216 10.13 -24.23 -27.71
C SER A 216 10.58 -23.32 -26.58
N GLU A 217 10.00 -22.12 -26.63
CA GLU A 217 9.81 -21.13 -25.56
C GLU A 217 10.43 -21.53 -24.22
N ALA A 218 11.64 -21.00 -24.01
CA ALA A 218 12.28 -20.98 -22.71
C ALA A 218 11.55 -20.00 -21.78
N ASN A 219 11.40 -20.44 -20.53
CA ASN A 219 11.06 -19.69 -19.33
C ASN A 219 9.59 -19.32 -19.07
N GLN A 220 8.75 -20.35 -18.88
CA GLN A 220 7.94 -20.39 -17.66
C GLN A 220 8.58 -21.41 -16.72
N SER A 221 9.17 -20.92 -15.63
CA SER A 221 9.61 -21.77 -14.52
C SER A 221 8.41 -22.62 -14.08
N THR A 222 8.52 -23.92 -14.32
CA THR A 222 7.58 -24.90 -13.77
C THR A 222 7.85 -24.99 -12.27
N ASN A 223 7.27 -24.02 -11.53
CA ASN A 223 7.37 -23.91 -10.08
C ASN A 223 6.76 -25.16 -9.43
N HIS A 224 7.61 -25.95 -8.78
CA HIS A 224 7.26 -27.21 -8.10
C HIS A 224 6.24 -27.03 -6.95
N ASN A 225 5.92 -25.79 -6.54
CA ASN A 225 5.10 -25.50 -5.36
C ASN A 225 3.70 -24.94 -5.65
N SER A 226 3.35 -24.63 -6.91
CA SER A 226 2.06 -24.00 -7.23
C SER A 226 0.99 -25.07 -7.50
N PRO A 227 -0.12 -25.11 -6.73
CA PRO A 227 -1.21 -26.05 -6.98
C PRO A 227 -1.85 -25.80 -8.35
N ARG A 228 -2.22 -26.88 -9.06
CA ARG A 228 -2.87 -26.78 -10.38
C ARG A 228 -4.10 -25.87 -10.40
N TRP A 229 -4.93 -25.97 -9.37
CA TRP A 229 -6.14 -25.15 -9.27
C TRP A 229 -5.82 -23.64 -9.18
N ALA A 230 -4.68 -23.26 -8.60
CA ALA A 230 -4.28 -21.87 -8.45
C ALA A 230 -3.80 -21.28 -9.80
N ILE A 231 -3.03 -22.06 -10.57
CA ILE A 231 -2.60 -21.69 -11.93
C ILE A 231 -3.80 -21.57 -12.87
N GLU A 232 -4.74 -22.52 -12.80
CA GLU A 232 -5.95 -22.50 -13.63
C GLU A 232 -6.87 -21.32 -13.28
N LEU A 233 -6.96 -20.97 -11.99
CA LEU A 233 -7.71 -19.81 -11.53
C LEU A 233 -7.10 -18.52 -12.05
N ASP A 234 -5.79 -18.33 -11.89
CA ASP A 234 -5.05 -17.16 -12.41
C ASP A 234 -5.28 -16.99 -13.92
N LYS A 235 -5.08 -18.06 -14.70
CA LYS A 235 -5.34 -18.05 -16.14
C LYS A 235 -6.79 -17.68 -16.49
N SER A 236 -7.75 -18.08 -15.67
CA SER A 236 -9.17 -17.75 -15.89
C SER A 236 -9.47 -16.30 -15.53
N LEU A 237 -8.77 -15.74 -14.54
CA LEU A 237 -8.97 -14.39 -14.04
C LEU A 237 -8.26 -13.32 -14.87
N SER A 238 -7.15 -13.65 -15.55
CA SER A 238 -6.38 -12.71 -16.40
C SER A 238 -7.24 -12.02 -17.47
N ALA A 239 -8.28 -12.69 -17.98
CA ALA A 239 -9.24 -12.12 -18.92
C ALA A 239 -10.01 -10.89 -18.37
N TYR A 240 -10.02 -10.70 -17.05
CA TYR A 240 -10.68 -9.61 -16.35
C TYR A 240 -9.73 -8.49 -15.89
N SER A 241 -8.43 -8.59 -16.17
CA SER A 241 -7.41 -7.62 -15.73
C SER A 241 -7.79 -6.18 -16.10
N ASN A 242 -8.11 -5.92 -17.36
CA ASN A 242 -8.48 -4.58 -17.82
C ASN A 242 -9.70 -4.00 -17.10
N GLN A 243 -10.72 -4.83 -16.85
CA GLN A 243 -11.94 -4.42 -16.16
C GLN A 243 -11.65 -4.11 -14.69
N LEU A 244 -10.85 -4.94 -14.01
CA LEU A 244 -10.45 -4.71 -12.63
C LEU A 244 -9.58 -3.47 -12.48
N THR A 245 -8.59 -3.29 -13.34
CA THR A 245 -7.74 -2.09 -13.35
C THR A 245 -8.58 -0.81 -13.50
N THR A 246 -9.58 -0.84 -14.39
CA THR A 246 -10.52 0.28 -14.54
C THR A 246 -11.35 0.52 -13.29
N LEU A 247 -11.83 -0.55 -12.64
CA LEU A 247 -12.59 -0.46 -11.39
C LEU A 247 -11.73 0.10 -10.24
N TYR A 248 -10.48 -0.34 -10.09
CA TYR A 248 -9.56 0.18 -9.10
C TYR A 248 -9.34 1.68 -9.29
N ILE A 249 -9.06 2.12 -10.51
CA ILE A 249 -8.90 3.56 -10.82
C ILE A 249 -10.17 4.34 -10.46
N ALA A 250 -11.35 3.82 -10.80
CA ALA A 250 -12.61 4.49 -10.47
C ALA A 250 -12.81 4.58 -8.94
N PHE A 251 -12.55 3.51 -8.20
CA PHE A 251 -12.69 3.49 -6.75
C PHE A 251 -11.65 4.35 -6.04
N ASP A 252 -10.41 4.39 -6.51
CA ASP A 252 -9.34 5.28 -6.06
C ASP A 252 -9.79 6.74 -6.12
N VAL A 253 -10.30 7.18 -7.28
CA VAL A 253 -10.77 8.56 -7.48
C VAL A 253 -11.99 8.86 -6.60
N ILE A 254 -12.94 7.93 -6.49
CA ILE A 254 -14.10 8.09 -5.59
C ILE A 254 -13.64 8.24 -4.14
N LEU A 255 -12.74 7.39 -3.66
CA LEU A 255 -12.18 7.48 -2.32
C LEU A 255 -11.44 8.80 -2.10
N LEU A 256 -10.65 9.26 -3.06
CA LEU A 256 -9.97 10.56 -3.00
C LEU A 256 -10.94 11.73 -2.88
N ILE A 257 -12.04 11.71 -3.64
CA ILE A 257 -13.09 12.74 -3.57
C ILE A 257 -13.70 12.76 -2.16
N ILE A 258 -14.05 11.59 -1.62
CA ILE A 258 -14.66 11.48 -0.28
C ILE A 258 -13.65 11.89 0.79
N ALA A 259 -12.39 11.46 0.70
CA ALA A 259 -11.32 11.84 1.63
C ALA A 259 -11.07 13.34 1.64
N SER A 260 -11.01 13.96 0.45
CA SER A 260 -10.86 15.41 0.29
C SER A 260 -12.06 16.16 0.87
N SER A 261 -13.27 15.65 0.61
CA SER A 261 -14.51 16.19 1.18
C SER A 261 -14.50 16.12 2.71
N LEU A 262 -14.02 15.01 3.29
CA LEU A 262 -13.87 14.84 4.73
C LEU A 262 -12.86 15.84 5.30
N LEU A 263 -11.71 16.06 4.66
CA LEU A 263 -10.74 17.06 5.14
C LEU A 263 -11.36 18.45 5.24
N LEU A 264 -12.07 18.86 4.19
CA LEU A 264 -12.68 20.19 4.11
C LEU A 264 -13.87 20.32 5.06
N ALA A 265 -14.71 19.29 5.15
CA ALA A 265 -15.89 19.26 6.01
C ALA A 265 -15.57 19.29 7.50
N PHE A 266 -14.41 18.75 7.89
CA PHE A 266 -14.01 18.64 9.29
C PHE A 266 -12.94 19.64 9.70
N TRP A 267 -12.48 20.50 8.78
CA TRP A 267 -11.42 21.47 9.02
C TRP A 267 -11.73 22.38 10.21
N GLY A 268 -10.87 22.36 11.23
CA GLY A 268 -10.98 23.24 12.42
C GLY A 268 -12.00 22.79 13.49
N GLY A 269 -12.69 21.66 13.31
CA GLY A 269 -13.62 21.11 14.31
C GLY A 269 -12.93 20.29 15.42
N ARG A 270 -13.62 20.05 16.55
CA ARG A 270 -13.13 19.16 17.63
C ARG A 270 -12.89 17.71 17.16
N PHE A 271 -13.64 17.28 16.15
CA PHE A 271 -13.47 15.98 15.49
C PHE A 271 -12.52 16.04 14.29
N SER A 272 -11.93 17.19 13.97
CA SER A 272 -11.05 17.39 12.81
C SER A 272 -9.92 16.38 12.77
N GLN A 273 -9.32 16.09 13.92
CA GLN A 273 -8.12 15.26 13.99
C GLN A 273 -8.38 13.80 13.62
N SER A 274 -9.49 13.18 14.06
CA SER A 274 -9.78 11.78 13.69
C SER A 274 -9.99 11.65 12.19
N TRP A 275 -10.80 12.55 11.61
CA TRP A 275 -11.13 12.54 10.19
C TRP A 275 -9.97 12.97 9.29
N GLN A 276 -9.07 13.84 9.75
CA GLN A 276 -7.81 14.13 9.07
C GLN A 276 -6.92 12.88 8.95
N MET A 277 -6.84 12.06 10.00
CA MET A 277 -6.08 10.81 9.94
C MET A 277 -6.73 9.80 8.98
N ILE A 278 -8.05 9.66 8.99
CA ILE A 278 -8.77 8.79 8.04
C ILE A 278 -8.56 9.24 6.58
N ALA A 279 -8.64 10.54 6.31
CA ALA A 279 -8.38 11.05 4.98
C ALA A 279 -6.91 10.86 4.58
N ALA A 280 -5.96 11.17 5.47
CA ALA A 280 -4.53 10.92 5.21
C ALA A 280 -4.25 9.44 4.93
N ALA A 281 -4.89 8.51 5.66
CA ALA A 281 -4.80 7.08 5.40
C ALA A 281 -5.24 6.73 3.97
N THR A 282 -6.32 7.34 3.50
CA THR A 282 -6.85 7.14 2.15
C THR A 282 -5.92 7.71 1.08
N PHE A 283 -5.29 8.86 1.33
CA PHE A 283 -4.27 9.40 0.44
C PHE A 283 -3.02 8.51 0.40
N CYS A 284 -2.57 7.97 1.54
CA CYS A 284 -1.47 7.02 1.57
C CYS A 284 -1.80 5.75 0.76
N LEU A 285 -3.01 5.22 0.89
CA LEU A 285 -3.47 4.07 0.12
C LEU A 285 -3.39 4.36 -1.39
N TYR A 286 -3.96 5.48 -1.83
CA TYR A 286 -3.89 5.92 -3.23
C TYR A 286 -2.45 6.07 -3.75
N ILE A 287 -1.55 6.65 -2.96
CA ILE A 287 -0.14 6.80 -3.36
C ILE A 287 0.51 5.43 -3.55
N ALA A 288 0.23 4.49 -2.65
CA ALA A 288 0.74 3.13 -2.74
C ALA A 288 0.16 2.40 -3.97
N ASP A 289 -1.15 2.54 -4.25
CA ASP A 289 -1.80 1.94 -5.42
C ASP A 289 -1.25 2.49 -6.74
N MET A 290 -1.01 3.80 -6.82
CA MET A 290 -0.40 4.41 -8.01
C MET A 290 1.04 3.95 -8.21
N TRP A 291 1.79 3.75 -7.13
CA TRP A 291 3.10 3.15 -7.21
C TRP A 291 3.05 1.69 -7.66
N PHE A 292 2.17 0.89 -7.07
CA PHE A 292 2.04 -0.54 -7.40
C PHE A 292 1.73 -0.73 -8.88
N LYS A 293 0.69 -0.05 -9.39
CA LYS A 293 0.36 -0.05 -10.83
C LYS A 293 1.51 0.42 -11.71
N TYR A 294 2.31 1.38 -11.25
CA TYR A 294 3.48 1.84 -11.99
C TYR A 294 4.56 0.77 -12.01
N ALA A 295 4.80 0.15 -10.87
CA ALA A 295 5.86 -0.81 -10.67
C ALA A 295 5.59 -2.09 -11.48
N GLU A 296 4.34 -2.55 -11.57
CA GLU A 296 3.90 -3.68 -12.41
C GLU A 296 4.21 -3.51 -13.90
N THR A 297 4.29 -2.27 -14.42
CA THR A 297 4.66 -2.04 -15.84
C THR A 297 6.12 -2.38 -16.15
N ARG A 298 6.93 -2.70 -15.13
CA ARG A 298 8.35 -3.02 -15.27
C ARG A 298 8.54 -4.53 -15.36
N PRO A 299 9.43 -5.03 -16.24
CA PRO A 299 9.59 -6.46 -16.51
C PRO A 299 10.09 -7.29 -15.31
N ASN A 300 10.66 -6.66 -14.29
CA ASN A 300 11.17 -7.32 -13.08
C ASN A 300 10.55 -6.67 -11.82
N TYR A 301 9.22 -6.46 -11.82
CA TYR A 301 8.55 -5.99 -10.61
C TYR A 301 8.68 -7.04 -9.50
N GLU A 302 9.04 -6.57 -8.31
CA GLU A 302 9.03 -7.32 -7.08
C GLU A 302 8.41 -6.44 -5.99
N SER A 303 7.58 -7.05 -5.13
CA SER A 303 7.06 -6.37 -3.96
C SER A 303 8.18 -5.99 -2.99
N GLY A 304 7.88 -5.03 -2.11
CA GLY A 304 8.83 -4.44 -1.19
C GLY A 304 9.48 -3.16 -1.74
N GLY A 305 8.95 -2.55 -2.79
CA GLY A 305 9.40 -1.23 -3.22
C GLY A 305 9.23 -0.19 -2.11
N LEU A 306 10.15 0.78 -2.00
CA LEU A 306 10.08 1.83 -0.97
C LEU A 306 8.69 2.48 -0.84
N PRO A 307 7.99 2.87 -1.93
CA PRO A 307 6.69 3.52 -1.80
C PRO A 307 5.56 2.59 -1.31
N GLU A 308 5.75 1.27 -1.24
CA GLU A 308 4.78 0.36 -0.62
C GLU A 308 4.69 0.56 0.91
N VAL A 309 5.66 1.26 1.53
CA VAL A 309 5.52 1.72 2.93
C VAL A 309 4.27 2.59 3.15
N PHE A 310 3.73 3.21 2.09
CA PHE A 310 2.49 3.97 2.20
C PHE A 310 1.26 3.08 2.50
N PHE A 311 1.27 1.78 2.16
CA PHE A 311 0.26 0.84 2.63
C PHE A 311 0.30 0.71 4.15
N VAL A 312 1.50 0.54 4.71
CA VAL A 312 1.72 0.52 6.17
C VAL A 312 1.21 1.81 6.83
N PHE A 313 1.56 2.96 6.25
CA PHE A 313 1.11 4.26 6.77
C PHE A 313 -0.41 4.38 6.74
N SER A 314 -1.07 3.84 5.71
CA SER A 314 -2.52 3.81 5.62
C SER A 314 -3.14 3.06 6.82
N GLY A 315 -2.74 1.81 7.05
CA GLY A 315 -3.25 1.02 8.17
C GLY A 315 -2.99 1.70 9.53
N VAL A 316 -1.81 2.28 9.72
CA VAL A 316 -1.46 3.02 10.96
C VAL A 316 -2.38 4.23 11.15
N LEU A 317 -2.60 5.03 10.10
CA LEU A 317 -3.43 6.22 10.16
C LEU A 317 -4.90 5.90 10.38
N PHE A 318 -5.42 4.80 9.81
CA PHE A 318 -6.75 4.29 10.13
C PHE A 318 -6.88 3.93 11.61
N ALA A 319 -5.91 3.21 12.17
CA ALA A 319 -5.87 2.85 13.59
C ALA A 319 -5.85 4.09 14.51
N ILE A 320 -5.01 5.08 14.18
CA ILE A 320 -4.92 6.35 14.92
C ILE A 320 -6.24 7.13 14.83
N GLY A 321 -6.83 7.24 13.64
CA GLY A 321 -8.12 7.90 13.43
C GLY A 321 -9.23 7.29 14.30
N ALA A 322 -9.29 5.95 14.35
CA ALA A 322 -10.21 5.22 15.21
C ALA A 322 -9.97 5.46 16.70
N ALA A 323 -8.71 5.53 17.15
CA ALA A 323 -8.36 5.80 18.53
C ALA A 323 -8.72 7.22 18.97
N LEU A 324 -8.51 8.20 18.10
CA LEU A 324 -8.85 9.61 18.35
C LEU A 324 -10.37 9.81 18.47
N GLU A 325 -11.16 9.23 17.56
CA GLU A 325 -12.61 9.36 17.62
C GLU A 325 -13.17 8.82 18.95
N TYR A 326 -12.69 7.66 19.36
CA TYR A 326 -13.11 7.02 20.61
C TYR A 326 -12.80 7.89 21.83
N GLN A 327 -11.61 8.50 21.86
CA GLN A 327 -11.20 9.40 22.92
C GLN A 327 -12.07 10.66 22.98
N ILE A 328 -12.34 11.29 21.83
CA ILE A 328 -13.14 12.51 21.76
C ILE A 328 -14.58 12.22 22.19
N SER A 329 -15.15 11.13 21.69
CA SER A 329 -16.51 10.68 21.99
C SER A 329 -16.70 10.36 23.48
N SER A 330 -15.75 9.66 24.10
CA SER A 330 -15.81 9.31 25.52
C SER A 330 -15.57 10.50 26.46
N ARG A 331 -14.67 11.43 26.12
CA ARG A 331 -14.38 12.63 26.93
C ARG A 331 -15.54 13.63 26.95
N SER A 332 -16.23 13.82 25.82
CA SER A 332 -17.35 14.75 25.70
C SER A 332 -18.43 14.49 26.76
N ARG A 333 -18.68 13.22 27.11
CA ARG A 333 -19.71 12.85 28.09
C ARG A 333 -19.25 12.92 29.54
N ARG A 334 -17.98 12.61 29.84
CA ARG A 334 -17.42 12.79 31.21
C ARG A 334 -17.48 14.25 31.66
N GLY A 335 -17.25 15.20 30.76
CA GLY A 335 -17.41 16.63 31.03
C GLY A 335 -18.86 17.02 31.35
N SER A 336 -19.83 16.48 30.59
CA SER A 336 -21.26 16.73 30.82
C SER A 336 -21.74 16.14 32.16
N ARG A 337 -21.34 14.90 32.50
CA ARG A 337 -21.73 14.23 33.75
C ARG A 337 -21.14 14.93 34.99
N ARG A 338 -19.87 15.33 34.97
CA ARG A 338 -19.26 16.11 36.06
C ARG A 338 -19.90 17.48 36.26
N ARG A 339 -20.49 18.07 35.21
CA ARG A 339 -21.20 19.34 35.31
C ARG A 339 -22.58 19.15 35.93
N ALA A 340 -23.28 18.06 35.59
CA ALA A 340 -24.54 17.69 36.22
C ALA A 340 -24.38 17.38 37.72
N GLU A 341 -23.31 16.66 38.10
CA GLU A 341 -23.00 16.35 39.51
C GLU A 341 -22.58 17.58 40.34
N LYS A 342 -22.17 18.69 39.73
CA LYS A 342 -21.85 19.95 40.44
C LYS A 342 -23.04 20.89 40.61
N VAL A 343 -24.16 20.60 39.96
CA VAL A 343 -25.38 21.42 39.97
C VAL A 343 -26.49 20.79 40.83
N ALA A 344 -26.34 19.51 41.19
CA ALA A 344 -27.18 18.79 42.15
C ALA A 344 -26.59 18.91 43.58
#